data_AF-A0A7K7PDZ0-F1
#
_entry.id   AF-A0A7K7PDZ0-F1
#
_cell.length_a   1.000
_cell.length_b   1.000
_cell.length_c   1.000
_cell.angle_alpha   90.00
_cell.angle_beta   90.00
_cell.angle_gamma   90.00
#
_symmetry.space_group_name_H-M   'P 1'
#
loop_
_entity.id
_entity.type
_entity.pdbx_description
1 polymer ?
#
loop_
_entity_poly.entity_id
_entity_poly.type
_entity_poly.pdbx_seq_one_letter_code
_entity_poly.pdbx_strand_id
1 'polypeptide(L)'
;RGPGGTWELRRAAAGRAPLSLQAVWMQGTVLEVQRGAEGGSARLQDGSGAFTVLGVEQVPQGRPCLSAGKYVMVMGVVRSCSPEPILRAIKMTDLSENPVHKNMWNLEVEDLQRVIP
;
A
#
# COMPACT_ATOMS: atom_id res chain seq x y z
N ARG A 1 -3.64 1.90 -17.05
CA ARG A 1 -5.02 2.04 -16.53
C ARG A 1 -5.97 1.50 -17.57
N GLY A 2 -6.70 0.45 -17.23
CA GLY A 2 -7.72 -0.15 -18.08
C GLY A 2 -9.08 0.52 -17.93
N PRO A 3 -10.08 0.07 -18.72
CA PRO A 3 -11.46 0.52 -18.61
C PRO A 3 -12.01 0.30 -17.18
N GLY A 4 -12.84 1.22 -16.70
CA GLY A 4 -13.41 1.15 -15.34
C GLY A 4 -12.46 1.55 -14.20
N GLY A 5 -11.27 2.08 -14.49
CA GLY A 5 -10.32 2.49 -13.46
C GLY A 5 -9.50 1.33 -12.86
N THR A 6 -9.40 0.24 -13.60
CA THR A 6 -8.55 -0.91 -13.27
C THR A 6 -7.09 -0.64 -13.66
N TRP A 7 -6.19 -1.38 -13.04
CA TRP A 7 -4.75 -1.35 -13.26
C TRP A 7 -4.26 -2.76 -13.54
N GLU A 8 -3.23 -2.87 -14.36
CA GLU A 8 -2.61 -4.15 -14.68
C GLU A 8 -1.28 -4.27 -13.94
N LEU A 9 -1.19 -5.27 -13.07
CA LEU A 9 0.05 -5.66 -12.43
C LEU A 9 0.76 -6.70 -13.29
N ARG A 10 1.95 -6.33 -13.77
CA ARG A 10 2.84 -7.28 -14.45
C ARG A 10 3.44 -8.24 -13.41
N ARG A 11 3.36 -9.53 -13.69
CA ARG A 11 3.85 -10.59 -12.80
C ARG A 11 5.27 -11.00 -13.21
N ALA A 12 6.11 -11.28 -12.22
CA ALA A 12 7.53 -11.57 -12.44
C ALA A 12 7.78 -12.93 -13.11
N ALA A 13 6.92 -13.93 -12.87
CA ALA A 13 7.07 -15.26 -13.46
C ALA A 13 6.64 -15.26 -14.94
N ALA A 14 7.52 -15.75 -15.82
CA ALA A 14 7.26 -15.89 -17.25
C ALA A 14 6.01 -16.75 -17.51
N GLY A 15 5.19 -16.33 -18.47
CA GLY A 15 3.96 -17.03 -18.88
C GLY A 15 2.72 -16.72 -18.02
N ARG A 16 2.84 -15.92 -16.97
CA ARG A 16 1.67 -15.46 -16.19
C ARG A 16 1.04 -14.22 -16.81
N ALA A 17 -0.27 -14.28 -17.05
CA ALA A 17 -1.04 -13.14 -17.55
C ALA A 17 -1.00 -11.96 -16.55
N PRO A 18 -1.09 -10.69 -16.98
CA PRO A 18 -1.20 -9.56 -16.05
C PRO A 18 -2.42 -9.70 -15.12
N LEU A 19 -2.30 -9.23 -13.88
CA LEU A 19 -3.42 -9.23 -12.93
C LEU A 19 -4.14 -7.88 -12.97
N SER A 20 -5.44 -7.91 -13.25
CA SER A 20 -6.29 -6.71 -13.18
C SER A 20 -6.72 -6.43 -11.73
N LEU A 21 -6.46 -5.23 -11.25
CA LEU A 21 -6.77 -4.82 -9.88
C LEU A 21 -7.20 -3.35 -9.80
N GLN A 22 -7.96 -3.02 -8.77
CA GLN A 22 -8.36 -1.64 -8.46
C GLN A 22 -7.93 -1.25 -7.04
N ALA A 23 -8.06 -2.18 -6.10
CA ALA A 23 -7.61 -2.03 -4.74
C ALA A 23 -6.38 -2.90 -4.47
N VAL A 24 -5.58 -2.46 -3.51
CA VAL A 24 -4.37 -3.13 -3.05
C VAL A 24 -4.35 -3.19 -1.54
N TRP A 25 -3.66 -4.21 -1.02
CA TRP A 25 -3.16 -4.25 0.34
C TRP A 25 -1.65 -4.07 0.27
N MET A 26 -1.16 -3.02 0.90
CA MET A 26 0.27 -2.70 0.98
C MET A 26 0.70 -2.49 2.43
N GLN A 27 1.98 -2.69 2.73
CA GLN A 27 2.56 -2.39 4.03
C GLN A 27 3.82 -1.55 3.86
N GLY A 28 4.18 -0.75 4.85
CA GLY A 28 5.36 0.11 4.75
C GLY A 28 5.67 0.86 6.04
N THR A 29 6.89 1.42 6.09
CA THR A 29 7.29 2.37 7.15
C THR A 29 6.87 3.76 6.72
N VAL A 30 6.17 4.50 7.59
CA VAL A 30 5.80 5.90 7.36
C VAL A 30 7.07 6.75 7.37
N LEU A 31 7.34 7.45 6.26
CA LEU A 31 8.46 8.38 6.13
C LEU A 31 8.03 9.81 6.50
N GLU A 32 6.88 10.23 5.98
CA GLU A 32 6.37 11.60 6.06
C GLU A 32 4.85 11.57 6.23
N VAL A 33 4.32 12.54 6.99
CA VAL A 33 2.89 12.78 7.13
C VAL A 33 2.62 14.24 6.82
N GLN A 34 1.79 14.50 5.81
CA GLN A 34 1.26 15.83 5.53
C GLN A 34 -0.18 15.88 6.03
N ARG A 35 -0.44 16.72 7.01
CA ARG A 35 -1.80 16.94 7.54
C ARG A 35 -2.45 18.10 6.81
N GLY A 36 -3.78 18.09 6.71
CA GLY A 36 -4.51 19.25 6.18
C GLY A 36 -5.64 18.90 5.22
N ALA A 37 -5.94 19.85 4.34
CA ALA A 37 -7.11 19.79 3.45
C ALA A 37 -7.14 18.49 2.64
N GLU A 38 -8.35 17.94 2.44
CA GLU A 38 -8.62 16.66 1.78
C GLU A 38 -8.23 15.39 2.58
N GLY A 39 -8.00 15.52 3.89
CA GLY A 39 -7.81 14.38 4.81
C GLY A 39 -6.39 13.88 4.90
N GLY A 40 -5.41 14.75 4.61
CA GLY A 40 -3.99 14.48 4.74
C GLY A 40 -3.44 13.41 3.79
N SER A 41 -2.13 13.25 3.81
CA SER A 41 -1.40 12.23 3.10
C SER A 41 -0.25 11.67 3.96
N ALA A 42 0.18 10.46 3.64
CA ALA A 42 1.38 9.87 4.20
C ALA A 42 2.21 9.24 3.08
N ARG A 43 3.52 9.47 3.11
CA ARG A 43 4.46 8.77 2.24
C ARG A 43 5.07 7.61 3.01
N LEU A 44 4.93 6.41 2.46
CA LEU A 44 5.39 5.16 3.06
C LEU A 44 6.48 4.55 2.18
N GLN A 45 7.27 3.65 2.77
CA GLN A 45 8.26 2.88 2.04
C GLN A 45 8.24 1.41 2.47
N ASP A 46 8.21 0.52 1.48
CA ASP A 46 8.40 -0.91 1.65
C ASP A 46 9.79 -1.36 1.16
N GLY A 47 10.00 -2.66 1.00
CA GLY A 47 11.27 -3.20 0.51
C GLY A 47 11.57 -2.92 -0.97
N SER A 48 10.58 -2.47 -1.75
CA SER A 48 10.65 -2.25 -3.19
C SER A 48 10.68 -0.77 -3.59
N GLY A 49 10.17 0.12 -2.75
CA GLY A 49 10.17 1.55 -3.02
C GLY A 49 9.20 2.34 -2.14
N ALA A 50 9.11 3.63 -2.43
CA ALA A 50 8.17 4.52 -1.76
C ALA A 50 6.82 4.55 -2.47
N PHE A 51 5.76 4.86 -1.72
CA PHE A 51 4.42 5.12 -2.23
C PHE A 51 3.69 6.13 -1.35
N THR A 52 2.77 6.87 -1.97
CA THR A 52 1.99 7.91 -1.31
C THR A 52 0.55 7.44 -1.08
N VAL A 53 0.02 7.73 0.11
CA VAL A 53 -1.35 7.38 0.51
C VAL A 53 -2.11 8.66 0.86
N LEU A 54 -3.22 8.90 0.19
CA LEU A 54 -4.09 10.06 0.36
C LEU A 54 -5.30 9.74 1.24
N GLY A 55 -5.85 10.74 1.92
CA GLY A 55 -7.07 10.63 2.71
C GLY A 55 -6.88 9.82 3.99
N VAL A 56 -5.65 9.79 4.53
CA VAL A 56 -5.29 8.95 5.67
C VAL A 56 -5.99 9.35 6.97
N GLU A 57 -6.41 10.60 7.11
CA GLU A 57 -7.15 11.10 8.28
C GLU A 57 -8.65 10.78 8.22
N GLN A 58 -9.16 10.31 7.07
CA GLN A 58 -10.58 10.01 6.85
C GLN A 58 -10.93 8.53 7.03
N VAL A 59 -9.93 7.67 7.22
CA VAL A 59 -10.13 6.22 7.31
C VAL A 59 -10.07 5.73 8.76
N PRO A 60 -10.70 4.59 9.08
CA PRO A 60 -10.50 3.94 10.36
C PRO A 60 -9.03 3.56 10.55
N GLN A 61 -8.42 4.04 11.63
CA GLN A 61 -7.01 3.81 11.95
C GLN A 61 -6.80 2.76 13.07
N GLY A 62 -7.84 2.49 13.86
CA GLY A 62 -7.67 1.71 15.09
C GLY A 62 -6.78 2.45 16.08
N ARG A 63 -5.54 1.97 16.29
CA ARG A 63 -4.53 2.66 17.09
C ARG A 63 -3.89 3.81 16.29
N PRO A 64 -3.50 4.93 16.91
CA PRO A 64 -2.82 6.02 16.22
C PRO A 64 -1.55 5.53 15.49
N CYS A 65 -1.55 5.62 14.16
CA CYS A 65 -0.48 5.07 13.31
C CYS A 65 0.16 6.10 12.36
N LEU A 66 -0.35 7.34 12.33
CA LEU A 66 0.13 8.43 11.48
C LEU A 66 1.30 9.20 12.12
N SER A 67 2.44 8.54 12.22
CA SER A 67 3.70 9.16 12.64
C SER A 67 4.88 8.52 11.93
N ALA A 68 5.89 9.33 11.59
CA ALA A 68 7.12 8.83 10.98
C ALA A 68 7.75 7.71 11.82
N GLY A 69 8.28 6.69 11.15
CA GLY A 69 8.87 5.50 11.75
C GLY A 69 7.90 4.37 12.08
N LYS A 70 6.57 4.62 12.12
CA LYS A 70 5.59 3.55 12.31
C LYS A 70 5.55 2.61 11.12
N TYR A 71 5.45 1.32 11.38
CA TYR A 71 5.19 0.30 10.36
C TYR A 71 3.70 0.01 10.34
N VAL A 72 3.07 0.09 9.16
CA VAL A 72 1.62 0.12 9.02
C VAL A 72 1.18 -0.70 7.81
N MET A 73 -0.05 -1.24 7.86
CA MET A 73 -0.74 -1.70 6.67
C MET A 73 -1.71 -0.65 6.14
N VAL A 74 -1.92 -0.67 4.83
CA VAL A 74 -2.88 0.17 4.10
C VAL A 74 -3.65 -0.72 3.14
N MET A 75 -4.98 -0.68 3.24
CA MET A 75 -5.84 -1.04 2.11
C MET A 75 -6.24 0.24 1.39
N GLY A 76 -6.13 0.27 0.06
CA GLY A 76 -6.43 1.47 -0.71
C GLY A 76 -6.71 1.22 -2.18
N VAL A 77 -7.34 2.19 -2.82
CA VAL A 77 -7.61 2.21 -4.27
C VAL A 77 -6.44 2.85 -5.00
N VAL A 78 -5.93 2.20 -6.04
CA VAL A 78 -4.82 2.72 -6.85
C VAL A 78 -5.29 3.92 -7.69
N ARG A 79 -4.60 5.05 -7.57
CA ARG A 79 -4.87 6.32 -8.28
C ARG A 79 -3.83 6.63 -9.34
N SER A 80 -2.57 6.33 -9.08
CA SER A 80 -1.46 6.44 -10.04
C SER A 80 -0.40 5.38 -9.71
N CYS A 81 0.43 5.02 -10.69
CA CYS A 81 1.58 4.11 -10.51
C CYS A 81 2.93 4.74 -10.87
N SER A 82 2.93 5.91 -11.52
CA SER A 82 4.15 6.56 -12.03
C SER A 82 4.07 8.07 -11.82
N PRO A 83 5.17 8.74 -11.41
CA PRO A 83 6.51 8.18 -11.15
C PRO A 83 6.60 7.38 -9.84
N GLU A 84 5.63 7.54 -8.94
CA GLU A 84 5.49 6.81 -7.68
C GLU A 84 4.04 6.31 -7.55
N PRO A 85 3.77 5.15 -6.94
CA PRO A 85 2.41 4.70 -6.65
C PRO A 85 1.67 5.65 -5.71
N ILE A 86 0.42 5.97 -6.05
CA ILE A 86 -0.48 6.79 -5.23
C ILE A 86 -1.75 6.01 -4.96
N LEU A 87 -2.11 5.88 -3.68
CA LEU A 87 -3.32 5.22 -3.20
C LEU A 87 -4.28 6.21 -2.57
N ARG A 88 -5.59 5.98 -2.70
CA ARG A 88 -6.60 6.56 -1.79
C ARG A 88 -6.88 5.53 -0.69
N ALA A 89 -6.69 5.91 0.56
CA ALA A 89 -6.90 5.01 1.69
C ALA A 89 -8.36 4.56 1.81
N ILE A 90 -8.54 3.29 2.14
CA ILE A 90 -9.79 2.69 2.64
C ILE A 90 -9.66 2.37 4.13
N LYS A 91 -8.51 1.81 4.52
CA LYS A 91 -8.18 1.44 5.90
C LYS A 91 -6.68 1.56 6.12
N MET A 92 -6.28 2.00 7.31
CA MET A 92 -4.89 2.01 7.74
C MET A 92 -4.80 1.44 9.15
N THR A 93 -3.73 0.73 9.50
CA THR A 93 -3.62 0.11 10.82
C THR A 93 -2.15 -0.03 11.24
N ASP A 94 -1.85 0.24 12.51
CA ASP A 94 -0.51 0.07 13.08
C ASP A 94 -0.12 -1.42 13.18
N LEU A 95 1.09 -1.73 12.74
CA LEU A 95 1.74 -3.05 12.85
C LEU A 95 3.05 -3.00 13.63
N SER A 96 3.42 -1.84 14.17
CA SER A 96 4.76 -1.59 14.71
C SER A 96 5.12 -2.46 15.93
N GLU A 97 4.14 -2.98 16.66
CA GLU A 97 4.37 -3.76 17.88
C GLU A 97 5.00 -5.13 17.60
N ASN A 98 4.73 -5.72 16.45
CA ASN A 98 5.25 -7.02 16.09
C ASN A 98 6.16 -6.92 14.85
N PRO A 99 7.48 -7.01 15.01
CA PRO A 99 8.43 -6.87 13.90
C PRO A 99 8.29 -7.98 12.86
N VAL A 100 7.64 -9.10 13.20
CA VAL A 100 7.38 -10.21 12.26
C VAL A 100 6.63 -9.71 11.04
N HIS A 101 5.68 -8.78 11.16
CA HIS A 101 4.93 -8.25 10.01
C HIS A 101 5.88 -7.63 8.97
N LYS A 102 6.82 -6.79 9.41
CA LYS A 102 7.79 -6.17 8.53
C LYS A 102 8.74 -7.20 7.91
N ASN A 103 9.17 -8.18 8.70
CA ASN A 103 10.11 -9.21 8.25
C ASN A 103 9.46 -10.19 7.24
N MET A 104 8.16 -10.45 7.38
CA MET A 104 7.42 -11.40 6.55
C MET A 104 6.82 -10.77 5.30
N TRP A 105 6.65 -9.45 5.25
CA TRP A 105 5.89 -8.78 4.18
C TRP A 105 6.31 -9.17 2.76
N ASN A 106 7.62 -9.19 2.47
CA ASN A 106 8.09 -9.56 1.14
C ASN A 106 7.76 -11.03 0.79
N LEU A 107 7.79 -11.93 1.79
CA LEU A 107 7.44 -13.34 1.62
C LEU A 107 5.93 -13.51 1.41
N GLU A 108 5.11 -12.76 2.15
CA GLU A 108 3.64 -12.76 1.99
C GLU A 108 3.24 -12.32 0.57
N VAL A 109 3.86 -11.25 0.05
CA VAL A 109 3.62 -10.76 -1.31
C VAL A 109 4.06 -11.80 -2.34
N GLU A 110 5.25 -12.37 -2.18
CA GLU A 110 5.78 -13.37 -3.10
C GLU A 110 4.90 -14.63 -3.15
N ASP A 111 4.54 -15.19 -1.99
CA ASP A 111 3.70 -16.38 -1.89
C ASP A 111 2.33 -16.13 -2.52
N LEU A 112 1.70 -14.99 -2.21
CA LEU A 112 0.41 -14.64 -2.79
C LEU A 112 0.47 -14.52 -4.33
N GLN A 113 1.53 -13.90 -4.86
CA GLN A 113 1.73 -13.79 -6.31
C GLN A 113 1.94 -15.14 -7.00
N ARG A 114 2.44 -16.15 -6.28
CA ARG A 114 2.63 -17.52 -6.79
C ARG A 114 1.32 -18.31 -6.81
N VAL A 115 0.42 -18.10 -5.86
CA VAL A 115 -0.84 -18.87 -5.77
C VAL A 115 -1.99 -18.29 -6.58
N ILE A 116 -1.98 -16.98 -6.87
CA ILE A 116 -3.00 -16.36 -7.74
C ILE A 116 -2.84 -16.89 -9.18
N PRO A 117 -3.86 -17.51 -9.80
CA PRO A 117 -3.78 -18.04 -11.17
C PRO A 117 -3.35 -17.02 -12.22
#